data_AF-A0A433T5Z3-F1
#
_entry.id   AF-A0A433T5Z3-F1
#
_cell.length_a   1.000
_cell.length_b   1.000
_cell.length_c   1.000
_cell.angle_alpha   90.00
_cell.angle_beta   90.00
_cell.angle_gamma   90.00
#
_symmetry.space_group_name_H-M   'P 1'
#
loop_
_entity.id
_entity.type
_entity.pdbx_description
1 polymer ?
#
loop_
_entity_poly.entity_id
_entity_poly.type
_entity_poly.pdbx_seq_one_letter_code
_entity_poly.pdbx_strand_id
1 'polypeptide(L)'
;MMNHLISPALYSLDKLLRQRFFAAIKTQNTSTMTSSQNKPGRAWQVSTGILLVVAIGLLIALIVVAGEEETTARVVNPRSIEQTVPECGDFNPNRNTINLSEPSSPGPFHDLTEEEMRKLRTFLQNDPNIQANTIEEMRNLSTRSSYIYMAHLRVPPKSEVLDFLDS
;
A
#
# COMPACT_ATOMS: atom_id res chain seq x y z
N MET A 1 22.86 54.30 -20.20
CA MET A 1 21.58 54.79 -20.75
C MET A 1 20.68 53.59 -21.01
N MET A 2 19.66 53.37 -20.16
CA MET A 2 18.34 52.79 -20.49
C MET A 2 17.56 52.65 -19.17
N ASN A 3 16.84 53.72 -18.82
CA ASN A 3 15.65 53.64 -17.98
C ASN A 3 14.48 53.22 -18.89
N HIS A 4 13.60 52.33 -18.44
CA HIS A 4 12.17 52.63 -18.23
C HIS A 4 11.31 51.37 -17.99
N LEU A 5 10.56 51.44 -16.88
CA LEU A 5 9.13 51.11 -16.74
C LEU A 5 8.70 49.64 -16.74
N ILE A 6 8.72 49.05 -15.55
CA ILE A 6 7.73 48.04 -15.18
C ILE A 6 6.42 48.79 -14.87
N SER A 7 5.42 48.56 -15.72
CA SER A 7 4.13 49.24 -15.74
C SER A 7 3.24 48.87 -14.54
N PRO A 8 2.55 49.82 -13.87
CA PRO A 8 1.67 49.57 -12.72
C PRO A 8 0.32 48.90 -13.06
N ALA A 9 0.08 48.54 -14.33
CA ALA A 9 -1.21 48.01 -14.78
C ALA A 9 -1.47 46.52 -14.43
N LEU A 10 -0.43 45.73 -14.20
CA LEU A 10 -0.55 44.27 -14.01
C LEU A 10 -1.10 43.87 -12.62
N TYR A 11 -0.93 44.70 -11.60
CA TYR A 11 -1.48 44.43 -10.26
C TYR A 11 -3.00 44.65 -10.15
N SER A 12 -3.58 45.44 -11.05
CA SER A 12 -5.02 45.77 -11.02
C SER A 12 -5.88 44.67 -11.64
N LEU A 13 -5.39 44.02 -12.70
CA LEU A 13 -6.09 42.94 -13.40
C LEU A 13 -6.24 41.68 -12.54
N ASP A 14 -5.24 41.34 -11.72
CA ASP A 14 -5.29 40.17 -10.84
C ASP A 14 -6.32 40.32 -9.70
N LYS A 15 -6.49 41.55 -9.20
CA LYS A 15 -7.48 41.87 -8.17
C LYS A 15 -8.91 41.84 -8.75
N LEU A 16 -9.08 42.33 -9.98
CA LEU A 16 -10.36 42.33 -10.69
C LEU A 16 -10.79 40.92 -11.12
N LEU A 17 -9.86 40.07 -11.54
CA LEU A 17 -10.14 38.66 -11.85
C LEU A 17 -10.56 37.89 -10.60
N ARG A 18 -9.86 38.06 -9.46
CA ARG A 18 -10.26 37.42 -8.20
C ARG A 18 -11.63 37.88 -7.71
N GLN A 19 -11.95 39.18 -7.78
CA GLN A 19 -13.28 39.66 -7.35
C GLN A 19 -14.42 39.14 -8.24
N ARG A 20 -14.20 39.01 -9.56
CA ARG A 20 -15.24 38.48 -10.45
C ARG A 20 -15.42 36.96 -10.36
N PHE A 21 -14.35 36.20 -10.11
CA PHE A 21 -14.47 34.76 -9.87
C PHE A 21 -15.23 34.45 -8.57
N PHE A 22 -15.00 35.20 -7.49
CA PHE A 22 -15.74 35.02 -6.24
C PHE A 22 -17.22 35.45 -6.34
N ALA A 23 -17.55 36.42 -7.20
CA ALA A 23 -18.95 36.78 -7.47
C ALA A 23 -19.67 35.73 -8.33
N ALA A 24 -18.98 35.13 -9.30
CA ALA A 24 -19.58 34.16 -10.23
C ALA A 24 -19.92 32.79 -9.59
N ILE A 25 -19.22 32.37 -8.53
CA ILE A 25 -19.55 31.12 -7.81
C ILE A 25 -20.82 31.26 -6.95
N LYS A 26 -21.29 32.49 -6.66
CA LYS A 26 -22.48 32.71 -5.85
C LYS A 26 -23.81 32.63 -6.64
N THR A 27 -23.77 32.33 -7.94
CA THR A 27 -24.96 32.46 -8.81
C THR A 27 -25.22 31.24 -9.70
N GLN A 28 -25.21 30.04 -9.13
CA GLN A 28 -25.96 28.93 -9.73
C GLN A 28 -26.80 28.19 -8.69
N ASN A 29 -28.11 28.45 -8.81
CA ASN A 29 -29.20 27.49 -8.69
C ASN A 29 -29.69 27.15 -7.27
N THR A 30 -30.38 28.13 -6.70
CA THR A 30 -31.54 27.89 -5.84
C THR A 30 -32.69 27.32 -6.67
N SER A 31 -32.75 25.99 -6.79
CA SER A 31 -34.01 25.30 -7.08
C SER A 31 -34.78 25.18 -5.77
N THR A 32 -35.85 25.96 -5.64
CA THR A 32 -36.83 25.88 -4.56
C THR A 32 -37.59 24.56 -4.65
N MET A 33 -37.14 23.54 -3.92
CA MET A 33 -38.00 22.45 -3.47
C MET A 33 -38.60 22.86 -2.13
N THR A 34 -39.90 23.12 -2.14
CA THR A 34 -40.70 23.32 -0.94
C THR A 34 -40.70 22.02 -0.12
N SER A 35 -39.94 21.97 0.97
CA SER A 35 -40.09 20.92 1.97
C SER A 35 -40.00 21.52 3.37
N SER A 36 -41.18 21.54 4.01
CA SER A 36 -41.51 21.79 5.41
C SER A 36 -40.55 22.67 6.23
N GLN A 37 -40.86 23.96 6.35
CA GLN A 37 -40.31 24.79 7.43
C GLN A 37 -40.90 24.38 8.78
N ASN A 38 -40.30 23.35 9.39
CA ASN A 38 -40.44 23.16 10.82
C ASN A 38 -39.43 24.10 11.47
N LYS A 39 -39.90 25.16 12.13
CA LYS A 39 -39.06 25.99 13.00
C LYS A 39 -38.26 25.04 13.89
N PRO A 40 -36.91 25.07 13.89
CA PRO A 40 -36.16 24.20 14.77
C PRO A 40 -36.46 24.64 16.19
N GLY A 41 -37.37 23.91 16.84
CA GLY A 41 -37.59 24.05 18.27
C GLY A 41 -36.25 23.83 18.98
N ARG A 42 -36.11 24.41 20.17
CA ARG A 42 -34.91 24.28 21.03
C ARG A 42 -34.42 22.82 21.17
N ALA A 43 -35.27 21.84 20.89
CA ALA A 43 -34.96 20.42 20.76
C ALA A 43 -33.85 20.05 19.74
N TRP A 44 -33.74 20.72 18.58
CA TRP A 44 -32.68 20.38 17.60
C TRP A 44 -31.28 20.71 18.12
N GLN A 45 -31.15 21.83 18.85
CA GLN A 45 -29.88 22.23 19.47
C GLN A 45 -29.47 21.29 20.60
N VAL A 46 -30.45 20.78 21.37
CA VAL A 46 -30.21 19.77 22.42
C VAL A 46 -29.76 18.45 21.79
N SER A 47 -30.36 18.04 20.67
CA SER A 47 -29.94 16.84 19.93
C SER A 47 -28.49 16.96 19.43
N THR A 48 -28.08 18.14 18.94
CA THR A 48 -26.68 18.36 18.53
C THR A 48 -25.73 18.29 19.72
N GLY A 49 -26.12 18.84 20.88
CA GLY A 49 -25.32 18.77 22.11
C GLY A 49 -25.12 17.34 22.60
N ILE A 50 -26.18 16.53 22.64
CA ILE A 50 -26.11 15.12 23.07
C ILE A 50 -25.22 14.33 22.10
N LEU A 51 -25.39 14.52 20.79
CA LEU A 51 -24.58 13.83 19.78
C LEU A 51 -23.09 14.18 19.90
N LEU A 52 -22.76 15.45 20.18
CA LEU A 52 -21.39 15.89 20.40
C LEU A 52 -20.75 15.18 21.61
N VAL A 53 -21.49 15.07 22.72
CA VAL A 53 -21.01 14.39 23.94
C VAL A 53 -20.78 12.91 23.68
N VAL A 54 -21.70 12.24 22.99
CA VAL A 54 -21.55 10.82 22.61
C VAL A 54 -20.35 10.64 21.67
N ALA A 55 -20.15 11.53 20.70
CA ALA A 55 -19.02 11.47 19.78
C ALA A 55 -17.67 11.62 20.49
N ILE A 56 -17.57 12.53 21.47
CA ILE A 56 -16.35 12.69 22.29
C ILE A 56 -16.10 11.44 23.14
N GLY A 57 -17.14 10.86 23.74
CA GLY A 57 -17.02 9.62 24.50
C GLY A 57 -16.53 8.44 23.65
N LEU A 58 -17.09 8.30 22.44
CA LEU A 58 -16.63 7.29 21.48
C LEU A 58 -15.19 7.53 21.03
N LEU A 59 -14.77 8.78 20.83
CA LEU A 59 -13.38 9.11 20.49
C LEU A 59 -12.42 8.66 21.59
N ILE A 60 -12.74 8.94 22.85
CA ILE A 60 -11.91 8.54 24.00
C ILE A 60 -11.87 7.01 24.11
N ALA A 61 -13.01 6.34 23.96
CA ALA A 61 -13.06 4.87 23.98
C ALA A 61 -12.21 4.25 22.86
N LEU A 62 -12.23 4.81 21.65
CA LEU A 62 -11.39 4.36 20.54
C LEU A 62 -9.90 4.58 20.82
N ILE A 63 -9.52 5.69 21.45
CA ILE A 63 -8.12 5.94 21.83
C ILE A 63 -7.65 4.92 22.89
N VAL A 64 -8.50 4.57 23.86
CA VAL A 64 -8.17 3.57 24.88
C VAL A 64 -8.02 2.17 24.27
N VAL A 65 -8.96 1.77 23.41
CA VAL A 65 -8.91 0.48 22.71
C VAL A 65 -7.73 0.41 21.74
N ALA A 66 -7.43 1.49 21.01
CA ALA A 66 -6.25 1.57 20.15
C ALA A 66 -4.95 1.64 20.96
N GLY A 67 -4.98 2.19 22.18
CA GLY A 67 -3.85 2.25 23.09
C GLY A 67 -3.55 0.92 23.80
N GLU A 68 -4.54 0.03 23.93
CA GLU A 68 -4.33 -1.33 24.47
C GLU A 68 -3.64 -2.27 23.47
N GLU A 69 -3.51 -1.90 22.19
CA GLU A 69 -2.72 -2.65 21.20
C GLU A 69 -1.29 -2.11 20.99
N GLU A 70 -0.80 -1.21 21.84
CA GLU A 70 0.57 -0.69 21.77
C GLU A 70 1.48 -1.14 22.93
N THR A 71 1.58 -2.46 23.11
CA THR A 71 2.83 -3.08 23.59
C THR A 71 3.54 -3.94 22.54
N THR A 72 3.16 -3.84 21.25
CA THR A 72 3.98 -4.43 20.18
C THR A 72 4.02 -3.64 18.87
N ALA A 73 3.92 -2.31 18.89
CA ALA A 73 4.48 -1.51 17.80
C ALA A 73 6.00 -1.35 18.01
N ARG A 74 6.75 -2.45 17.89
CA ARG A 74 8.18 -2.34 17.64
C ARG A 74 8.34 -1.73 16.25
N VAL A 75 8.87 -0.52 16.21
CA VAL A 75 9.65 -0.03 15.09
C VAL A 75 10.75 -1.07 14.84
N VAL A 76 10.48 -2.02 13.93
CA VAL A 76 11.47 -2.96 13.45
C VAL A 76 12.39 -2.16 12.54
N ASN A 77 13.50 -1.69 13.11
CA ASN A 77 14.72 -1.49 12.33
C ASN A 77 14.95 -2.77 11.51
N PRO A 78 15.14 -2.72 10.17
CA PRO A 78 15.29 -3.90 9.33
C PRO A 78 16.70 -4.53 9.47
N ARG A 79 17.27 -4.51 10.67
CA ARG A 79 18.51 -5.21 10.99
C ARG A 79 18.25 -6.08 12.21
N SER A 80 18.22 -7.38 11.95
CA SER A 80 18.28 -8.49 12.91
C SER A 80 17.21 -8.49 14.01
N ILE A 81 16.00 -8.95 13.66
CA ILE A 81 15.24 -9.78 14.59
C ILE A 81 15.15 -11.14 13.92
N GLU A 82 16.08 -12.03 14.27
CA GLU A 82 15.87 -13.47 14.18
C GLU A 82 14.69 -13.79 15.11
N GLN A 83 13.49 -13.64 14.58
CA GLN A 83 12.29 -14.15 15.21
C GLN A 83 12.25 -15.63 14.80
N THR A 84 12.97 -16.46 15.55
CA THR A 84 12.91 -17.91 15.44
C THR A 84 11.51 -18.34 15.85
N VAL A 85 10.61 -18.36 14.87
CA VAL A 85 9.39 -19.16 14.95
C VAL A 85 9.89 -20.58 15.25
N PRO A 86 9.44 -21.24 16.33
CA PRO A 86 9.88 -22.59 16.64
C PRO A 86 9.56 -23.45 15.42
N GLU A 87 10.63 -23.91 14.75
CA GLU A 87 10.49 -24.73 13.57
C GLU A 87 9.84 -26.05 14.00
N CYS A 88 8.90 -26.55 13.20
CA CYS A 88 8.31 -27.85 13.44
C CYS A 88 9.40 -28.92 13.29
N GLY A 89 10.04 -29.29 14.40
CA GLY A 89 11.22 -30.18 14.39
C GLY A 89 12.21 -29.99 15.54
N ASP A 90 12.18 -28.87 16.27
CA ASP A 90 13.14 -28.56 17.33
C ASP A 90 13.17 -29.56 18.50
N PHE A 91 12.05 -30.26 18.73
CA PHE A 91 11.96 -31.31 19.75
C PHE A 91 11.59 -32.64 19.12
N ASN A 92 12.58 -33.33 18.56
CA ASN A 92 12.44 -34.74 18.20
C ASN A 92 12.75 -35.62 19.42
N PRO A 93 11.79 -36.42 19.94
CA PRO A 93 12.05 -37.37 21.03
C PRO A 93 13.13 -38.41 20.67
N ASN A 94 13.37 -38.65 19.38
CA ASN A 94 14.39 -39.55 18.86
C ASN A 94 15.74 -38.86 18.56
N ARG A 95 15.85 -37.53 18.77
CA ARG A 95 17.06 -36.73 18.54
C ARG A 95 17.61 -36.76 17.09
N ASN A 96 16.79 -37.15 16.11
CA ASN A 96 17.16 -37.02 14.69
C ASN A 96 16.89 -35.59 14.21
N THR A 97 17.83 -35.03 13.45
CA THR A 97 17.69 -33.71 12.80
C THR A 97 17.18 -33.89 11.38
N ILE A 98 16.14 -33.12 11.01
CA ILE A 98 15.71 -33.01 9.61
C ILE A 98 16.65 -32.02 8.94
N ASN A 99 17.29 -32.41 7.84
CA ASN A 99 18.07 -31.47 7.04
C ASN A 99 17.10 -30.63 6.20
N LEU A 100 16.98 -29.34 6.53
CA LEU A 100 16.16 -28.37 5.80
C LEU A 100 16.93 -27.63 4.70
N SER A 101 18.18 -28.03 4.44
CA SER A 101 19.00 -27.43 3.40
C SER A 101 18.52 -27.86 2.02
N GLU A 102 18.60 -26.92 1.08
CA GLU A 102 18.35 -27.16 -0.33
C GLU A 102 19.30 -28.24 -0.91
N PRO A 103 18.79 -29.20 -1.70
CA PRO A 103 19.61 -30.21 -2.33
C PRO A 103 20.53 -29.59 -3.38
N SER A 104 21.79 -30.07 -3.45
CA SER A 104 22.74 -29.65 -4.48
C SER A 104 22.37 -30.12 -5.90
N SER A 105 21.49 -31.12 -6.00
CA SER A 105 20.94 -31.64 -7.24
C SER A 105 19.42 -31.80 -7.08
N PRO A 106 18.64 -30.72 -7.25
CA PRO A 106 17.18 -30.77 -7.13
C PRO A 106 16.58 -31.71 -8.19
N GLY A 107 15.54 -32.44 -7.80
CA GLY A 107 14.78 -33.29 -8.73
C GLY A 107 13.82 -32.49 -9.61
N PRO A 108 13.19 -33.13 -10.62
CA PRO A 108 12.31 -32.45 -11.59
C PRO A 108 11.03 -31.84 -11.00
N PHE A 109 10.68 -32.23 -9.77
CA PHE A 109 9.53 -31.72 -9.01
C PHE A 109 9.94 -30.92 -7.77
N HIS A 110 11.25 -30.67 -7.60
CA HIS A 110 11.71 -29.79 -6.54
C HIS A 110 11.39 -28.35 -6.93
N ASP A 111 10.88 -27.57 -5.98
CA ASP A 111 10.58 -26.15 -6.22
C ASP A 111 11.82 -25.37 -6.66
N LEU A 112 11.60 -24.16 -7.18
CA LEU A 112 12.69 -23.30 -7.64
C LEU A 112 13.66 -23.01 -6.49
N THR A 113 14.93 -23.33 -6.71
CA THR A 113 15.97 -23.08 -5.73
C THR A 113 16.24 -21.59 -5.54
N GLU A 114 16.92 -21.22 -4.45
CA GLU A 114 17.26 -19.82 -4.20
C GLU A 114 18.12 -19.25 -5.34
N GLU A 115 19.05 -20.05 -5.85
CA GLU A 115 19.91 -19.68 -6.97
C GLU A 115 19.12 -19.50 -8.27
N GLU A 116 18.20 -20.40 -8.58
CA GLU A 116 17.35 -20.32 -9.78
C GLU A 116 16.43 -19.11 -9.72
N MET A 117 15.81 -18.86 -8.56
CA MET A 117 15.01 -17.65 -8.32
C MET A 117 15.83 -16.38 -8.53
N ARG A 118 17.08 -16.35 -8.05
CA ARG A 118 18.00 -15.22 -8.27
C ARG A 118 18.31 -15.03 -9.75
N LYS A 119 18.63 -16.12 -10.47
CA LYS A 119 18.91 -16.09 -11.93
C LYS A 119 17.69 -15.62 -12.72
N LEU A 120 16.50 -16.15 -12.42
CA LEU A 120 15.23 -15.77 -13.05
C LEU A 120 14.92 -14.29 -12.84
N ARG A 121 15.09 -13.78 -11.61
CA ARG A 121 14.90 -12.35 -11.30
C ARG A 121 15.82 -11.48 -12.14
N THR A 122 17.12 -11.80 -12.17
CA THR A 122 18.12 -11.07 -12.96
C THR A 122 17.79 -11.11 -14.45
N PHE A 123 17.35 -12.27 -14.96
CA PHE A 123 16.95 -12.41 -16.35
C PHE A 123 15.79 -11.49 -16.71
N LEU A 124 14.72 -11.48 -15.91
CA LEU A 124 13.53 -10.65 -16.14
C LEU A 124 13.77 -9.15 -15.96
N GLN A 125 14.74 -8.79 -15.11
CA GLN A 125 15.18 -7.40 -14.91
C GLN A 125 15.98 -6.88 -16.11
N ASN A 126 16.85 -7.72 -16.67
CA ASN A 126 17.74 -7.35 -17.76
C ASN A 126 17.09 -7.48 -19.15
N ASP A 127 15.93 -8.14 -19.25
CA ASP A 127 15.21 -8.27 -20.52
C ASP A 127 14.71 -6.88 -21.00
N PRO A 128 15.08 -6.45 -22.22
CA PRO A 128 14.76 -5.11 -22.71
C PRO A 128 13.27 -4.88 -22.96
N ASN A 129 12.46 -5.94 -23.09
CA ASN A 129 11.02 -5.85 -23.32
C ASN A 129 10.22 -5.83 -22.01
N ILE A 130 10.73 -6.50 -20.97
CA ILE A 130 10.02 -6.65 -19.69
C ILE A 130 10.45 -5.58 -18.70
N GLN A 131 11.77 -5.43 -18.49
CA GLN A 131 12.38 -4.50 -17.53
C GLN A 131 11.66 -4.53 -16.17
N ALA A 132 11.55 -5.71 -15.57
CA ALA A 132 10.79 -5.87 -14.34
C ALA A 132 11.46 -5.14 -13.18
N ASN A 133 10.72 -4.28 -12.47
CA ASN A 133 11.24 -3.54 -11.32
C ASN A 133 11.41 -4.45 -10.10
N THR A 134 12.28 -4.03 -9.18
CA THR A 134 12.54 -4.73 -7.91
C THR A 134 11.38 -4.54 -6.92
N ILE A 135 11.32 -5.42 -5.91
CA ILE A 135 10.34 -5.30 -4.81
C ILE A 135 10.53 -4.01 -4.02
N GLU A 136 11.77 -3.51 -3.90
CA GLU A 136 12.07 -2.27 -3.19
C GLU A 136 11.47 -1.05 -3.90
N GLU A 137 11.50 -1.06 -5.23
CA GLU A 137 10.93 -0.02 -6.07
C GLU A 137 9.40 -0.06 -6.08
N MET A 138 8.77 -1.23 -5.84
CA MET A 138 7.30 -1.41 -5.90
C MET A 138 6.50 -0.37 -5.12
N ARG A 139 6.99 0.10 -3.97
CA ARG A 139 6.28 1.11 -3.17
C ARG A 139 6.12 2.45 -3.89
N ASN A 140 7.00 2.76 -4.82
CA ASN A 140 7.04 4.02 -5.56
C ASN A 140 6.63 3.84 -7.02
N LEU A 141 6.24 2.62 -7.40
CA LEU A 141 5.90 2.30 -8.78
C LEU A 141 4.55 2.89 -9.19
N SER A 142 4.55 3.46 -10.40
CA SER A 142 3.32 3.87 -11.08
C SER A 142 2.57 2.64 -11.61
N THR A 143 1.27 2.78 -11.85
CA THR A 143 0.42 1.73 -12.46
C THR A 143 0.88 1.29 -13.86
N ARG A 144 1.80 2.01 -14.48
CA ARG A 144 2.37 1.72 -15.81
C ARG A 144 3.70 0.98 -15.78
N SER A 145 4.14 0.54 -14.61
CA SER A 145 5.41 -0.17 -14.42
C SER A 145 5.22 -1.69 -14.44
N SER A 146 6.24 -2.40 -14.90
CA SER A 146 6.31 -3.86 -14.91
C SER A 146 6.99 -4.35 -13.64
N TYR A 147 6.47 -5.41 -13.01
CA TYR A 147 7.10 -6.01 -11.83
C TYR A 147 6.80 -7.51 -11.75
N ILE A 148 7.61 -8.24 -11.00
CA ILE A 148 7.42 -9.69 -10.78
C ILE A 148 6.49 -9.87 -9.60
N TYR A 149 5.25 -10.33 -9.85
CA TYR A 149 4.29 -10.63 -8.80
C TYR A 149 4.47 -12.03 -8.21
N MET A 150 4.67 -13.02 -9.08
CA MET A 150 4.82 -14.42 -8.70
C MET A 150 5.76 -15.13 -9.69
N ALA A 151 6.57 -16.04 -9.17
CA ALA A 151 7.35 -16.98 -9.96
C ALA A 151 7.21 -18.36 -9.31
N HIS A 152 6.93 -19.37 -10.12
CA HIS A 152 6.84 -20.77 -9.69
C HIS A 152 7.50 -21.67 -10.73
N LEU A 153 7.86 -22.88 -10.31
CA LEU A 153 8.35 -23.89 -11.23
C LEU A 153 7.25 -24.26 -12.23
N ARG A 154 7.59 -24.25 -13.52
CA ARG A 154 6.73 -24.85 -14.54
C ARG A 154 7.08 -26.33 -14.65
N VAL A 155 6.15 -27.18 -14.21
CA VAL A 155 6.36 -28.64 -14.23
C VAL A 155 6.53 -29.14 -15.67
N PRO A 156 7.59 -29.91 -15.98
CA PRO A 156 7.82 -30.49 -17.29
C PRO A 156 6.73 -31.51 -17.68
N PRO A 157 6.54 -31.80 -18.99
CA PRO A 157 5.58 -32.80 -19.43
C PRO A 157 5.98 -34.19 -18.95
N LYS A 158 4.96 -35.02 -18.67
CA LYS A 158 5.15 -36.36 -18.11
C LYS A 158 6.11 -37.24 -18.93
N SER A 159 6.06 -37.16 -20.26
CA SER A 159 6.93 -37.95 -21.14
C SER A 159 8.41 -37.67 -20.89
N GLU A 160 8.81 -36.40 -20.80
CA GLU A 160 10.20 -36.01 -20.57
C GLU A 160 10.67 -36.42 -19.16
N VAL A 161 9.78 -36.36 -18.18
CA VAL A 161 10.11 -36.80 -16.81
C VAL A 161 10.30 -38.31 -16.76
N LEU A 162 9.44 -39.08 -17.43
CA LEU A 162 9.57 -40.55 -17.46
C LEU A 162 10.86 -40.97 -18.17
N ASP A 163 11.21 -40.31 -19.27
CA ASP A 163 12.49 -40.56 -19.96
C ASP A 163 13.70 -40.34 -19.05
N PHE A 164 13.61 -39.40 -18.09
CA PHE A 164 14.66 -39.12 -17.11
C PHE A 164 14.63 -40.05 -15.87
N LEU A 165 13.44 -40.50 -15.44
CA LEU A 165 13.30 -41.31 -14.22
C LEU A 165 13.46 -42.81 -14.47
N ASP A 166 13.09 -43.28 -15.67
CA ASP A 166 13.13 -44.70 -16.04
C ASP A 166 14.44 -45.10 -16.74
N SER A 167 15.37 -44.15 -16.93
CA SER A 167 16.72 -44.37 -17.47
C SER A 167 17.72 -44.84 -16.42
#